data_AF-A0A0J7AIF1-F1
#
_entry.id   AF-A0A0J7AIF1-F1
#
_cell.length_a   1.000
_cell.length_b   1.000
_cell.length_c   1.000
_cell.angle_alpha   90.00
_cell.angle_beta   90.00
_cell.angle_gamma   90.00
#
_symmetry.space_group_name_H-M   'P 1'
#
loop_
_entity.id
_entity.type
_entity.pdbx_description
1 polymer ?
#
loop_
_entity_poly.entity_id
_entity_poly.type
_entity_poly.pdbx_seq_one_letter_code
_entity_poly.pdbx_strand_id
1 'polypeptide(L)'
;MSNSDTPARSVTKTVTLGRPAAEAFAHLSDAANWPAWAVVGIQAIEPAPEEGWWLMTTPQGQARLRIRGNAELGMLKKVLETGA
;
A
#
# COMPACT_ATOMS: atom_id res chain seq x y z
N MET A 1 7.49 9.11 -28.60
CA MET A 1 7.11 9.31 -27.18
C MET A 1 5.60 9.20 -27.09
N SER A 2 5.09 8.07 -26.60
CA SER A 2 3.67 7.89 -26.31
C SER A 2 3.56 6.93 -25.13
N ASN A 3 3.36 7.46 -23.92
CA ASN A 3 2.87 6.66 -22.80
C ASN A 3 1.44 7.11 -22.54
N SER A 4 0.49 6.48 -23.24
CA SER A 4 -0.92 6.55 -22.88
C SER A 4 -1.07 5.84 -21.54
N ASP A 5 -1.31 6.62 -20.50
CA ASP A 5 -1.56 6.16 -19.14
C ASP A 5 -3.00 5.60 -19.06
N THR A 6 -3.27 4.54 -19.82
CA THR A 6 -4.54 3.83 -19.73
C THR A 6 -4.54 3.13 -18.37
N PRO A 7 -5.44 3.48 -17.43
CA PRO A 7 -5.49 2.82 -16.14
C PRO A 7 -5.71 1.33 -16.36
N ALA A 8 -4.87 0.51 -15.73
CA ALA A 8 -4.97 -0.93 -15.84
C ALA A 8 -6.39 -1.41 -15.44
N ARG A 9 -6.85 -2.49 -16.08
CA ARG A 9 -8.12 -3.14 -15.72
C ARG A 9 -8.14 -3.42 -14.21
N SER A 10 -9.22 -3.01 -13.54
CA SER A 10 -9.40 -3.31 -12.11
C SER A 10 -9.53 -4.81 -11.89
N VAL A 11 -8.86 -5.31 -10.85
CA VAL A 11 -9.01 -6.68 -10.35
C VAL A 11 -9.49 -6.60 -8.91
N THR A 12 -10.72 -7.05 -8.68
CA THR A 12 -11.32 -7.07 -7.34
C THR A 12 -11.18 -8.46 -6.73
N LYS A 13 -10.74 -8.52 -5.48
CA LYS A 13 -10.76 -9.73 -4.67
C LYS A 13 -11.50 -9.44 -3.37
N THR A 14 -12.35 -10.38 -2.96
CA THR A 14 -13.07 -10.31 -1.68
C THR A 14 -12.55 -11.42 -0.78
N VAL A 15 -12.21 -11.06 0.45
CA VAL A 15 -11.80 -11.99 1.50
C VAL A 15 -12.59 -11.68 2.78
N THR A 16 -12.83 -12.69 3.60
CA THR A 16 -13.44 -12.51 4.92
C THR A 16 -12.36 -12.56 5.97
N LEU A 17 -12.30 -11.55 6.85
CA LEU A 17 -11.42 -11.52 7.99
C LEU A 17 -12.22 -11.83 9.26
N GLY A 18 -11.78 -12.80 10.05
CA GLY A 18 -12.43 -13.18 11.32
C GLY A 18 -12.17 -12.20 12.47
N ARG A 19 -12.03 -10.90 12.19
CA ARG A 19 -11.70 -9.84 13.15
C ARG A 19 -12.66 -8.66 12.99
N PRO A 20 -12.87 -7.83 14.04
CA PRO A 20 -13.63 -6.59 13.91
C PRO A 20 -13.08 -5.69 12.81
N ALA A 21 -13.98 -5.00 12.09
CA ALA A 21 -13.61 -4.14 10.97
C ALA A 21 -12.62 -3.03 11.36
N ALA A 22 -12.78 -2.44 12.55
CA ALA A 22 -11.89 -1.40 13.06
C ALA A 22 -10.46 -1.91 13.27
N GLU A 23 -10.30 -3.14 13.78
CA GLU A 23 -8.97 -3.74 13.95
C GLU A 23 -8.32 -4.07 12.62
N ALA A 24 -9.10 -4.64 11.68
CA ALA A 24 -8.61 -4.91 10.33
C ALA A 24 -8.17 -3.62 9.62
N PHE A 25 -8.96 -2.56 9.74
CA PHE A 25 -8.65 -1.25 9.18
C PHE A 25 -7.37 -0.67 9.80
N ALA A 26 -7.24 -0.68 11.12
CA ALA A 26 -6.05 -0.18 11.81
C ALA A 26 -4.79 -0.95 11.38
N HIS A 27 -4.88 -2.28 11.31
CA HIS A 27 -3.77 -3.14 10.89
C HIS A 27 -3.35 -2.87 9.42
N LEU A 28 -4.31 -2.75 8.51
CA LEU A 28 -4.04 -2.47 7.09
C LEU A 28 -3.56 -1.04 6.83
N SER A 29 -3.87 -0.09 7.72
CA SER A 29 -3.44 1.31 7.62
C SER A 29 -1.96 1.51 7.95
N ASP A 30 -1.35 0.58 8.70
CA ASP A 30 0.06 0.61 9.04
C ASP A 30 0.88 -0.18 8.01
N ALA A 31 1.72 0.54 7.26
CA ALA A 31 2.50 -0.03 6.18
C ALA A 31 3.56 -1.04 6.67
N ALA A 32 3.99 -0.95 7.93
CA ALA A 32 4.93 -1.91 8.52
C ALA A 32 4.40 -3.35 8.51
N ASN A 33 3.07 -3.53 8.47
CA ASN A 33 2.45 -4.85 8.40
C ASN A 33 2.48 -5.48 6.99
N TRP A 34 2.77 -4.70 5.95
CA TRP A 34 2.56 -5.12 4.57
C TRP A 34 3.59 -6.13 4.02
N PRO A 35 4.88 -6.11 4.37
CA PRO A 35 5.87 -7.06 3.82
C PRO A 35 5.49 -8.54 4.03
N ALA A 36 4.78 -8.86 5.12
CA ALA A 36 4.31 -10.21 5.40
C ALA A 36 3.25 -10.72 4.40
N TRP A 37 2.50 -9.82 3.74
CA TRP A 37 1.34 -10.16 2.91
C TRP A 37 1.48 -9.75 1.45
N ALA A 38 2.23 -8.68 1.18
CA ALA A 38 2.46 -8.10 -0.14
C ALA A 38 3.88 -8.40 -0.68
N VAL A 39 4.42 -9.57 -0.30
CA VAL A 39 5.82 -10.00 -0.53
C VAL A 39 6.26 -9.88 -1.99
N VAL A 40 5.32 -10.03 -2.93
CA VAL A 40 5.59 -9.93 -4.38
C VAL A 40 6.01 -8.51 -4.79
N GLY A 41 5.50 -7.48 -4.11
CA GLY A 41 5.78 -6.08 -4.41
C GLY A 41 6.61 -5.37 -3.34
N ILE A 42 6.71 -5.92 -2.13
CA ILE A 42 7.30 -5.25 -0.96
C ILE A 42 8.25 -6.23 -0.28
N GLN A 43 9.55 -6.03 -0.49
CA GLN A 43 10.60 -6.84 0.13
C GLN A 43 11.02 -6.28 1.49
N ALA A 44 11.01 -4.96 1.64
CA ALA A 44 11.24 -4.28 2.90
C ALA A 44 10.46 -2.96 2.92
N ILE A 45 10.11 -2.50 4.11
CA ILE A 45 9.48 -1.19 4.30
C ILE A 45 9.95 -0.58 5.63
N GLU A 46 10.21 0.71 5.63
CA GLU A 46 10.62 1.47 6.80
C GLU A 46 10.01 2.88 6.79
N PRO A 47 9.84 3.53 7.95
CA PRO A 47 9.35 4.90 8.00
C PRO A 47 10.25 5.84 7.21
N ALA A 48 9.66 6.70 6.38
CA ALA A 48 10.41 7.79 5.74
C ALA A 48 10.48 9.00 6.69
N PRO A 49 11.46 9.90 6.52
CA PRO A 49 11.50 11.18 7.24
C PRO A 49 10.30 12.09 6.95
N GLU A 50 9.70 11.97 5.76
CA GLU A 50 8.52 12.74 5.38
C GLU A 50 7.25 12.11 5.96
N GLU A 51 6.43 12.92 6.63
CA GLU A 51 5.21 12.46 7.29
C GLU A 51 4.25 11.75 6.32
N GLY A 52 3.82 10.55 6.74
CA GLY A 52 2.89 9.73 5.98
C GLY A 52 3.52 8.99 4.80
N TRP A 53 4.84 9.08 4.61
CA TRP A 53 5.57 8.29 3.63
C TRP A 53 6.37 7.17 4.28
N TRP A 54 6.54 6.12 3.49
CA TRP A 54 7.36 4.96 3.80
C TRP A 54 8.36 4.75 2.68
N LEU A 55 9.59 4.40 3.04
CA LEU A 55 10.59 3.93 2.09
C LEU A 55 10.39 2.43 1.89
N MET A 56 10.39 1.99 0.65
CA MET A 56 10.03 0.64 0.27
C MET A 56 11.04 0.06 -0.72
N THR A 57 11.55 -1.12 -0.39
CA THR A 57 12.33 -1.92 -1.33
C THR A 57 11.39 -2.84 -2.09
N THR A 58 11.38 -2.70 -3.41
CA THR A 58 10.62 -3.57 -4.34
C THR A 58 11.59 -4.42 -5.16
N PRO A 59 11.12 -5.50 -5.82
CA PRO A 59 11.96 -6.23 -6.77
C PRO A 59 12.51 -5.38 -7.92
N GLN A 60 11.89 -4.23 -8.21
CA GLN A 60 12.31 -3.30 -9.26
C GLN A 60 13.18 -2.13 -8.75
N GLY A 61 13.50 -2.10 -7.45
CA GLY A 61 14.29 -1.04 -6.82
C GLY A 61 13.52 -0.27 -5.75
N GLN A 62 14.03 0.91 -5.41
CA GLN A 62 13.47 1.76 -4.37
C GLN A 62 12.18 2.45 -4.84
N ALA A 63 11.23 2.55 -3.91
CA ALA A 63 9.96 3.23 -4.10
C ALA A 63 9.51 3.89 -2.79
N ARG A 64 8.55 4.80 -2.89
CA ARG A 64 7.89 5.43 -1.75
C ARG A 64 6.42 5.04 -1.73
N LEU A 65 5.92 4.70 -0.54
CA LEU A 65 4.53 4.35 -0.31
C LEU A 65 3.87 5.35 0.63
N ARG A 66 2.67 5.79 0.28
CA ARG A 66 1.79 6.53 1.18
C ARG A 66 0.42 5.87 1.26
N ILE A 67 -0.04 5.60 2.48
CA ILE A 67 -1.37 5.04 2.74
C ILE A 67 -2.27 6.17 3.22
N ARG A 68 -3.44 6.31 2.60
CA ARG A 68 -4.49 7.26 3.00
C ARG A 68 -5.72 6.50 3.40
N GLY A 69 -6.02 6.49 4.70
CA GLY A 69 -7.20 5.85 5.27
C GLY A 69 -8.33 6.82 5.54
N ASN A 70 -9.57 6.38 5.29
CA ASN A 70 -10.78 6.97 5.84
C ASN A 70 -11.52 5.88 6.63
N ALA A 71 -11.45 5.95 7.96
CA ALA A 71 -11.99 4.94 8.86
C ALA A 71 -13.53 4.91 8.87
N GLU A 72 -14.18 6.07 8.71
CA GLU A 72 -15.65 6.19 8.65
C GLU A 72 -16.22 5.42 7.45
N LEU A 73 -15.52 5.48 6.31
CA LEU A 73 -15.90 4.80 5.08
C LEU A 73 -15.25 3.42 4.92
N GLY A 74 -14.36 3.02 5.83
CA GLY A 74 -13.58 1.78 5.72
C GLY A 74 -12.67 1.72 4.49
N MET A 75 -12.25 2.86 3.95
CA MET A 75 -11.49 2.93 2.69
C MET A 75 -10.00 3.15 2.95
N LEU A 76 -9.17 2.39 2.22
CA LEU A 76 -7.72 2.59 2.16
C LEU A 76 -7.28 2.79 0.72
N LYS A 77 -6.56 3.88 0.47
CA LYS A 77 -5.92 4.16 -0.81
C LYS A 77 -4.42 4.19 -0.63
N LYS A 78 -3.69 3.39 -1.41
CA LYS A 78 -2.24 3.49 -1.54
C LYS A 78 -1.85 4.38 -2.70
N VAL A 79 -0.79 5.16 -2.51
CA VAL A 79 -0.07 5.89 -3.55
C VAL A 79 1.35 5.36 -3.57
N LEU A 80 1.81 4.95 -4.75
CA LEU A 80 3.14 4.41 -4.98
C LEU A 80 3.89 5.35 -5.90
N GLU A 81 5.11 5.72 -5.52
CA GLU A 81 6.05 6.48 -6.33
C GLU A 81 7.30 5.65 -6.55
N THR A 82 7.61 5.34 -7.81
CA THR A 82 8.78 4.53 -8.20
C THR A 82 9.91 5.43 -8.70
N GLY A 83 11.17 5.11 -8.37
CA GLY A 83 12.34 5.83 -8.89
C GLY A 83 12.90 6.90 -7.96
N ALA A 84 12.87 6.65 -6.64
CA ALA A 84 13.59 7.46 -5.64
C ALA A 84 15.08 7.10 -5.61
#